data_AF-A0A061PC11-F1
#
_entry.id   AF-A0A061PC11-F1
#
_cell.length_a   1.000
_cell.length_b   1.000
_cell.length_c   1.000
_cell.angle_alpha   90.00
_cell.angle_beta   90.00
_cell.angle_gamma   90.00
#
_symmetry.space_group_name_H-M   'P 1'
#
loop_
_entity.id
_entity.type
_entity.pdbx_description
1 polymer ?
#
loop_
_entity_poly.entity_id
_entity_poly.type
_entity_poly.pdbx_seq_one_letter_code
_entity_poly.pdbx_strand_id
1 'polypeptide(L)' 'MEDMEVNLCDELWMSMDIDSDGKDYSLSVYTREGVIHFPISKQLYALLRKELSEEAAGDEWRD' A
#
# COMPACT_ATOMS: atom_id res chain seq x y z
N MET A 1 10.10 28.44 11.84
CA MET A 1 9.45 27.13 11.72
C MET A 1 10.60 26.15 11.60
N GLU A 2 10.69 25.18 12.50
CA GLU A 2 11.72 24.13 12.39
C GLU A 2 11.24 23.14 11.34
N ASP A 3 12.14 22.83 10.39
CA ASP A 3 11.90 21.84 9.35
C ASP A 3 11.84 20.45 9.98
N MET A 4 10.66 19.83 9.93
CA MET A 4 10.44 18.47 10.41
C MET A 4 10.92 17.50 9.33
N GLU A 5 12.15 16.99 9.46
CA GLU A 5 12.66 15.90 8.63
C GLU A 5 11.94 14.59 9.01
N VAL A 6 10.97 14.19 8.19
CA VAL A 6 10.37 12.86 8.26
C VAL A 6 11.29 11.90 7.50
N ASN A 7 12.14 11.19 8.23
CA ASN A 7 12.99 10.14 7.67
C ASN A 7 12.14 8.88 7.46
N LEU A 8 11.49 8.78 6.31
CA LEU A 8 10.80 7.56 5.88
C LEU A 8 11.86 6.54 5.48
N CYS A 9 11.79 5.31 6.03
CA CYS A 9 12.73 4.23 5.73
C CYS A 9 13.00 4.10 4.22
N ASP A 10 14.27 3.88 3.84
CA ASP A 10 14.72 3.88 2.43
C ASP A 10 13.96 2.91 1.52
N GLU A 11 13.39 1.83 2.07
CA GLU A 11 12.57 0.87 1.34
C GLU A 11 11.37 0.44 2.19
N LEU A 12 10.18 0.81 1.74
CA LEU A 12 8.90 0.33 2.26
C LEU A 12 8.20 -0.44 1.15
N TRP A 13 7.79 -1.67 1.45
CA TRP A 13 6.91 -2.42 0.56
C TRP A 13 5.51 -2.42 1.14
N MET A 14 4.52 -2.33 0.26
CA MET A 14 3.11 -2.36 0.66
C MET A 14 2.38 -3.42 -0.16
N SER A 15 1.52 -4.19 0.51
CA SER A 15 0.60 -5.13 -0.13
C SER A 15 -0.82 -4.81 0.30
N MET A 16 -1.78 -4.99 -0.61
CA MET A 16 -3.19 -4.91 -0.30
C MET A 16 -3.84 -6.28 -0.49
N ASP A 17 -4.55 -6.75 0.51
CA ASP A 17 -5.13 -8.08 0.55
C ASP A 17 -6.65 -8.01 0.78
N ILE A 18 -7.36 -9.01 0.26
CA ILE A 18 -8.77 -9.26 0.52
C ILE A 18 -8.88 -10.69 1.04
N ASP A 19 -9.66 -10.89 2.11
CA ASP A 19 -9.94 -12.23 2.62
C ASP A 19 -10.69 -13.10 1.60
N SER A 20 -10.75 -14.41 1.85
CA SER A 20 -11.39 -15.38 0.95
C SER A 20 -12.89 -15.11 0.75
N ASP A 21 -13.52 -14.42 1.70
CA ASP A 21 -14.95 -14.12 1.68
C ASP A 21 -15.28 -12.77 1.04
N GLY A 22 -14.26 -11.97 0.68
CA GLY A 22 -14.42 -10.67 0.02
C GLY A 22 -14.95 -9.55 0.93
N LYS A 23 -14.86 -9.71 2.25
CA LYS A 23 -15.47 -8.84 3.27
C LYS A 23 -14.46 -8.00 4.02
N ASP A 24 -13.28 -8.54 4.25
CA ASP A 24 -12.22 -7.86 4.99
C ASP A 24 -11.10 -7.44 4.04
N TYR A 25 -10.75 -6.15 4.11
CA TYR A 25 -9.75 -5.51 3.26
C TYR A 25 -8.62 -5.03 4.16
N SER A 26 -7.38 -5.29 3.79
CA SER A 26 -6.22 -4.87 4.57
C SER A 26 -5.11 -4.30 3.71
N LEU A 27 -4.37 -3.36 4.28
CA LEU A 27 -3.11 -2.85 3.78
C LEU A 27 -2.00 -3.31 4.73
N SER A 28 -1.03 -4.04 4.22
CA SER A 28 0.15 -4.49 4.96
C SER A 28 1.35 -3.65 4.54
N VAL A 29 2.00 -3.00 5.51
CA VAL A 29 3.22 -2.22 5.31
C VAL A 29 4.39 -3.00 5.88
N TYR A 30 5.34 -3.35 5.03
CA TYR A 30 6.54 -4.09 5.37
C TYR A 30 7.68 -3.10 5.59
N THR A 31 8.23 -3.10 6.81
CA THR A 31 9.41 -2.34 7.19
C THR A 31 10.56 -3.31 7.50
N ARG A 32 11.78 -2.79 7.68
CA ARG A 32 12.91 -3.60 8.16
C ARG A 32 12.67 -4.21 9.55
N GLU A 33 11.78 -3.60 10.34
CA GLU A 33 11.50 -4.00 11.73
C GLU A 33 10.33 -4.98 11.83
N GLY A 34 9.53 -5.14 10.76
CA GLY A 34 8.40 -6.06 10.75
C GLY A 34 7.29 -5.65 9.80
N VAL A 35 6.09 -6.19 10.04
CA VAL A 35 4.91 -5.91 9.21
C VAL A 35 3.84 -5.27 10.06
N ILE A 36 3.26 -4.19 9.56
CA ILE A 36 2.12 -3.51 10.18
C ILE A 36 0.89 -3.76 9.30
N HIS A 37 -0.16 -4.33 9.90
CA HIS A 37 -1.42 -4.62 9.21
C HIS A 37 -2.48 -3.58 9.57
N PHE A 38 -3.02 -2.92 8.56
CA PHE A 38 -4.10 -1.94 8.70
C PHE A 38 -5.38 -2.51 8.08
N PRO A 39 -6.45 -2.74 8.86
CA PRO A 39 -7.76 -2.96 8.28
C PRO A 39 -8.21 -1.67 7.59
N ILE A 40 -8.64 -1.78 6.33
CA ILE A 40 -9.09 -0.66 5.53
C ILE A 40 -10.53 -0.89 5.05
N SER A 41 -11.21 0.16 4.64
CA SER A 41 -12.54 0.03 4.05
C SER A 41 -12.46 -0.47 2.61
N LYS A 42 -13.54 -1.09 2.14
CA LYS A 42 -13.72 -1.45 0.73
C LYS A 42 -13.53 -0.26 -0.21
N GLN A 43 -14.03 0.92 0.17
CA GLN A 43 -13.91 2.14 -0.62
C GLN A 43 -12.44 2.57 -0.75
N LEU A 44 -11.69 2.55 0.35
CA LEU A 44 -10.28 2.90 0.34
C LEU A 44 -9.45 1.90 -0.48
N TYR A 45 -9.70 0.60 -0.31
CA TYR A 45 -9.06 -0.45 -1.12
C TYR A 45 -9.31 -0.22 -2.63
N ALA A 46 -10.55 0.06 -3.03
CA ALA A 46 -10.89 0.28 -4.43
C ALA A 46 -10.21 1.53 -5.02
N LEU A 47 -10.12 2.61 -4.24
CA LEU A 47 -9.39 3.83 -4.64
C LEU A 47 -7.90 3.53 -4.83
N LEU A 48 -7.24 2.95 -3.83
CA LEU A 48 -5.81 2.61 -3.91
C LEU A 48 -5.52 1.67 -5.09
N ARG A 49 -6.35 0.64 -5.29
CA ARG A 49 -6.19 -0.29 -6.41
C ARG A 49 -6.35 0.39 -7.75
N LYS A 50 -7.26 1.35 -7.88
CA LYS A 50 -7.48 2.10 -9.12
C LYS A 50 -6.24 2.94 -9.44
N GLU A 51 -5.75 3.76 -8.50
CA GLU A 51 -4.56 4.59 -8.71
C GLU A 51 -3.34 3.75 -9.08
N LEU A 52 -3.11 2.64 -8.36
CA LEU A 52 -1.99 1.72 -8.65
C LEU A 52 -2.15 1.00 -10.00
N SER A 53 -3.37 0.69 -10.43
CA SER A 53 -3.61 0.06 -11.74
C SER A 53 -3.49 1.05 -12.89
N GLU A 54 -3.81 2.33 -12.66
CA GLU A 54 -3.63 3.40 -13.64
C GLU A 54 -2.15 3.75 -13.84
N GLU A 55 -1.33 3.72 -12.78
CA GLU A 55 0.13 3.79 -12.89
C GLU A 55 0.73 2.53 -13.57
N ALA A 56 0.28 1.33 -13.19
CA ALA A 56 0.77 0.08 -13.79
C ALA A 56 0.38 -0.14 -15.26
N ALA A 57 -0.63 0.57 -15.77
CA ALA A 57 -1.01 0.56 -17.18
C ALA A 57 -0.16 1.52 -18.04
N GLY A 58 0.56 2.46 -17.41
CA GLY A 58 1.47 3.41 -18.06
C GLY A 58 2.93 2.93 -18.11
N ASP A 59 3.32 2.03 -17.22
CA ASP A 59 4.66 1.44 -17.18
C ASP A 59 4.61 -0.01 -17.68
N GLU A 60 5.12 -0.23 -18.89
CA GLU A 60 5.58 -1.54 -19.33
C GLU A 60 6.68 -1.99 -18.36
N TRP A 61 6.34 -2.91 -17.46
CA TRP A 61 7.27 -3.53 -16.53
C TRP A 61 8.39 -4.17 -17.36
N ARG A 62 9.58 -3.56 -17.37
CA ARG A 62 10.79 -4.22 -17.87
C ARG A 62 11.04 -5.41 -16.94
N ASP A 63 10.90 -6.61 -17.51
CA ASP A 63 11.30 -7.90 -16.92
C ASP A 63 12.66 -7.85 -16.21
#